data_AF-A0A8J5QS71-F1
#
_entry.id   AF-A0A8J5QS71-F1
#
_cell.length_a   1.000
_cell.length_b   1.000
_cell.length_c   1.000
_cell.angle_alpha   90.00
_cell.angle_beta   90.00
_cell.angle_gamma   90.00
#
_symmetry.space_group_name_H-M   'P 1'
#
loop_
_entity.id
_entity.type
_entity.pdbx_description
1 polymer ?
#
loop_
_entity_poly.entity_id
_entity_poly.type
_entity_poly.pdbx_seq_one_letter_code
_entity_poly.pdbx_strand_id
1 'polypeptide(L)'
;MDSYIMQDLLSLRHSHTSIPHLKTETAITKAMEHLSAPFDDLVVLHLKTLSSASKDDPQTTYNYQSSVVQSLTRILQLQKDDNWMLPVMSVVCLELRLLAIQAENTKSKNTKPGEVLEKCAECLMGCFRVCAADNRSSEEDTKRWGMLALVNQLLKVYFRINKLHLCKPLIRAIDSSIYKDHFPLAQRVTYKFFVGRNAMFDSNYRSADEYLTFAFEHCHKQSAKNKRLILTYLIPVKMLLGFMPKKSLLEKYNLMEFWDLVEAVKKGDLRKLETVMTEHESFFIGAGIYLIVEKLKLLAYRNLFKKFGWL
;
A
#
# COMPACT_ATOMS: atom_id res chain seq x y z
N MET A 1 -24.69 -16.69 7.34
CA MET A 1 -24.55 -15.86 6.12
C MET A 1 -23.16 -16.12 5.58
N ASP A 2 -23.02 -16.39 4.28
CA ASP A 2 -21.69 -16.60 3.69
C ASP A 2 -20.92 -15.26 3.67
N SER A 3 -19.70 -15.29 4.24
CA SER A 3 -18.78 -14.15 4.27
C SER A 3 -18.53 -13.51 2.91
N TYR A 4 -18.48 -14.32 1.83
CA TYR A 4 -18.21 -13.82 0.48
C TYR A 4 -19.41 -13.12 -0.12
N ILE A 5 -20.63 -13.64 0.12
CA ILE A 5 -21.86 -12.97 -0.29
C ILE A 5 -21.98 -11.61 0.40
N MET A 6 -21.70 -11.55 1.71
CA MET A 6 -21.76 -10.28 2.44
C MET A 6 -20.69 -9.29 1.96
N GLN A 7 -19.49 -9.78 1.64
CA GLN A 7 -18.43 -8.97 1.05
C GLN A 7 -18.89 -8.33 -0.27
N ASP A 8 -19.53 -9.11 -1.14
CA ASP A 8 -20.01 -8.64 -2.45
C ASP A 8 -21.16 -7.64 -2.30
N LEU A 9 -22.07 -7.87 -1.35
CA LEU A 9 -23.18 -6.95 -1.04
C LEU A 9 -22.74 -5.66 -0.35
N LEU A 10 -21.56 -5.63 0.28
CA LEU A 10 -21.00 -4.43 0.91
C LEU A 10 -19.86 -3.80 0.10
N SER A 11 -19.55 -4.33 -1.09
CA SER A 11 -18.54 -3.74 -1.97
C SER A 11 -19.13 -2.65 -2.84
N LEU A 12 -18.49 -1.48 -2.84
CA LEU A 12 -18.80 -0.38 -3.76
C LEU A 12 -18.45 -0.69 -5.24
N ARG A 13 -17.86 -1.86 -5.51
CA ARG A 13 -17.40 -2.28 -6.85
C ARG A 13 -18.18 -3.48 -7.41
N HIS A 14 -19.17 -3.97 -6.66
CA HIS A 14 -20.03 -5.05 -7.12
C HIS A 14 -21.15 -4.51 -8.03
N SER A 15 -21.73 -5.38 -8.86
CA SER A 15 -22.77 -5.03 -9.85
C SER A 15 -24.04 -4.46 -9.23
N HIS A 16 -24.34 -4.81 -7.97
CA HIS A 16 -25.52 -4.34 -7.24
C HIS A 16 -25.54 -2.81 -7.10
N THR A 17 -24.37 -2.16 -7.11
CA THR A 17 -24.25 -0.69 -6.99
C THR A 17 -24.87 0.08 -8.16
N SER A 18 -25.12 -0.60 -9.28
CA SER A 18 -25.85 -0.05 -10.44
C SER A 18 -27.35 0.05 -10.21
N ILE A 19 -27.92 -0.63 -9.20
CA ILE A 19 -29.36 -0.64 -8.91
C ILE A 19 -29.77 0.73 -8.32
N PRO A 20 -30.62 1.53 -9.00
CA PRO A 20 -30.99 2.87 -8.51
C PRO A 20 -31.77 2.84 -7.19
N HIS A 21 -32.59 1.81 -6.99
CA HIS A 21 -33.42 1.67 -5.78
C HIS A 21 -32.59 1.62 -4.48
N LEU A 22 -31.38 1.06 -4.51
CA LEU A 22 -30.51 0.99 -3.32
C LEU A 22 -29.98 2.35 -2.86
N LYS A 23 -30.12 3.40 -3.68
CA LYS A 23 -29.61 4.76 -3.40
C LYS A 23 -30.66 5.69 -2.81
N THR A 24 -31.86 5.17 -2.56
CA THR A 24 -33.03 5.92 -2.12
C THR A 24 -33.22 5.89 -0.61
N GLU A 25 -33.91 6.88 -0.05
CA GLU A 25 -34.27 6.89 1.37
C GLU A 25 -35.18 5.72 1.73
N THR A 26 -36.03 5.26 0.82
CA THR A 26 -36.91 4.11 1.05
C THR A 26 -36.13 2.81 1.26
N ALA A 27 -35.01 2.61 0.56
CA ALA A 27 -34.12 1.47 0.81
C ALA A 27 -33.48 1.54 2.20
N ILE A 28 -33.11 2.73 2.66
CA ILE A 28 -32.57 2.94 4.02
C ILE A 28 -33.64 2.60 5.07
N THR A 29 -34.86 3.11 4.92
CA THR A 29 -35.98 2.81 5.83
C THR A 29 -36.24 1.31 5.90
N LYS A 30 -36.33 0.64 4.75
CA LYS A 30 -36.51 -0.82 4.69
C LYS A 30 -35.37 -1.59 5.35
N ALA A 31 -34.13 -1.14 5.19
CA ALA A 31 -32.99 -1.75 5.87
C ALA A 31 -33.12 -1.63 7.40
N MET A 32 -33.56 -0.47 7.92
CA MET A 32 -33.81 -0.26 9.35
C MET A 32 -34.97 -1.11 9.89
N GLU A 33 -35.99 -1.39 9.08
CA GLU A 33 -37.15 -2.22 9.48
C GLU A 33 -36.83 -3.71 9.53
N HIS A 34 -35.92 -4.19 8.68
CA HIS A 34 -35.66 -5.63 8.49
C HIS A 34 -34.33 -6.13 9.05
N LEU A 35 -33.38 -5.24 9.34
CA LEU A 35 -32.08 -5.61 9.92
C LEU A 35 -32.05 -5.31 11.40
N SER A 36 -31.30 -6.14 12.13
CA SER A 36 -31.06 -5.96 13.56
C SER A 36 -29.57 -5.82 13.85
N ALA A 37 -29.28 -5.32 15.04
CA ALA A 37 -27.93 -5.24 15.54
C ALA A 37 -27.21 -6.61 15.46
N PRO A 38 -25.91 -6.64 15.12
CA PRO A 38 -25.03 -5.48 14.96
C PRO A 38 -24.86 -5.01 13.49
N PHE A 39 -25.67 -5.50 12.54
CA PHE A 39 -25.48 -5.27 11.10
C PHE A 39 -26.37 -4.18 10.50
N ASP A 40 -27.45 -3.81 11.19
CA ASP A 40 -28.33 -2.70 10.86
C ASP A 40 -27.56 -1.41 10.50
N ASP A 41 -26.74 -0.91 11.43
CA ASP A 41 -25.96 0.31 11.24
C ASP A 41 -24.98 0.17 10.07
N LEU A 42 -24.34 -0.99 9.94
CA LEU A 42 -23.36 -1.25 8.87
C LEU A 42 -24.00 -1.13 7.48
N VAL A 43 -25.16 -1.75 7.29
CA VAL A 43 -25.86 -1.75 6.00
C VAL A 43 -26.46 -0.37 5.71
N VAL A 44 -27.07 0.29 6.71
CA VAL A 44 -27.60 1.64 6.55
C VAL A 44 -26.51 2.62 6.12
N LEU A 45 -25.33 2.55 6.73
CA LEU A 45 -24.19 3.37 6.37
C LEU A 45 -23.68 3.06 4.96
N HIS A 46 -23.66 1.78 4.55
CA HIS A 46 -23.31 1.39 3.19
C HIS A 46 -24.27 1.98 2.14
N LEU A 47 -25.58 1.92 2.38
CA LEU A 47 -26.58 2.52 1.49
C LEU A 47 -26.42 4.06 1.39
N LYS A 48 -26.08 4.72 2.50
CA LYS A 48 -25.73 6.16 2.50
C LYS A 48 -24.46 6.44 1.70
N THR A 49 -23.45 5.57 1.77
CA THR A 49 -22.26 5.66 0.90
C THR A 49 -22.64 5.53 -0.57
N LEU A 50 -23.51 4.59 -0.95
CA LEU A 50 -23.98 4.46 -2.33
C LEU A 50 -24.78 5.67 -2.82
N SER A 51 -25.65 6.21 -1.97
CA SER A 51 -26.45 7.40 -2.28
C SER A 51 -25.57 8.63 -2.50
N SER A 52 -24.61 8.90 -1.60
CA SER A 52 -23.65 10.01 -1.74
C SER A 52 -22.71 9.84 -2.93
N ALA A 53 -22.24 8.63 -3.21
CA ALA A 53 -21.41 8.34 -4.39
C ALA A 53 -22.15 8.68 -5.70
N SER A 54 -23.47 8.46 -5.75
CA SER A 54 -24.28 8.81 -6.92
C SER A 54 -24.49 10.31 -7.15
N LYS A 55 -24.22 11.13 -6.12
CA LYS A 55 -24.30 12.59 -6.16
C LYS A 55 -22.95 13.26 -6.47
N ASP A 56 -21.92 12.47 -6.75
CA ASP A 56 -20.54 12.93 -6.97
C ASP A 56 -20.03 13.86 -5.85
N ASP A 57 -20.28 13.48 -4.59
CA ASP A 57 -19.73 14.15 -3.40
C ASP A 57 -18.69 13.25 -2.71
N PRO A 58 -17.40 13.34 -3.09
CA PRO A 58 -16.35 12.48 -2.57
C PRO A 58 -16.12 12.63 -1.06
N GLN A 59 -16.29 13.83 -0.52
CA GLN A 59 -16.01 14.09 0.89
C GLN A 59 -17.08 13.44 1.77
N THR A 60 -18.35 13.60 1.42
CA THR A 60 -19.46 12.94 2.12
C THR A 60 -19.42 11.42 1.93
N THR A 61 -19.10 10.95 0.72
CA THR A 61 -18.95 9.52 0.44
C THR A 61 -17.84 8.89 1.30
N TYR A 62 -16.68 9.55 1.41
CA TYR A 62 -15.61 9.13 2.31
C TYR A 62 -16.05 9.11 3.77
N ASN A 63 -16.78 10.12 4.23
CA ASN A 63 -17.25 10.19 5.62
C ASN A 63 -18.17 9.02 5.95
N TYR A 64 -19.14 8.69 5.09
CA TYR A 64 -20.00 7.52 5.29
C TYR A 64 -19.21 6.21 5.25
N GLN A 65 -18.27 6.04 4.31
CA GLN A 65 -17.42 4.85 4.30
C GLN A 65 -16.53 4.73 5.56
N SER A 66 -16.06 5.85 6.10
CA SER A 66 -15.32 5.85 7.36
C SER A 66 -16.20 5.34 8.50
N SER A 67 -17.46 5.78 8.55
CA SER A 67 -18.44 5.26 9.51
C SER A 67 -18.75 3.77 9.30
N VAL A 68 -18.80 3.27 8.05
CA VAL A 68 -18.92 1.83 7.75
C VAL A 68 -17.77 1.05 8.40
N VAL A 69 -16.52 1.50 8.22
CA VAL A 69 -15.34 0.83 8.81
C VAL A 69 -15.33 0.93 10.35
N GLN A 70 -15.81 2.03 10.92
CA GLN A 70 -15.97 2.15 12.38
C GLN A 70 -17.05 1.21 12.92
N SER A 71 -18.19 1.08 12.24
CA SER A 71 -19.23 0.11 12.58
C SER A 71 -18.70 -1.32 12.50
N LEU A 72 -18.02 -1.66 11.41
CA LEU A 72 -17.36 -2.96 11.26
C LEU A 72 -16.35 -3.25 12.36
N THR A 73 -15.56 -2.26 12.78
CA THR A 73 -14.60 -2.42 13.87
C THR A 73 -15.30 -2.85 15.16
N ARG A 74 -16.47 -2.28 15.47
CA ARG A 74 -17.27 -2.69 16.63
C ARG A 74 -17.81 -4.12 16.47
N ILE A 75 -18.30 -4.49 15.29
CA ILE A 75 -18.75 -5.85 14.99
C ILE A 75 -17.63 -6.87 15.23
N LEU A 76 -16.42 -6.60 14.71
CA LEU A 76 -15.26 -7.47 14.89
C LEU A 76 -14.83 -7.59 16.37
N GLN A 77 -15.06 -6.57 17.19
CA GLN A 77 -14.81 -6.62 18.63
C GLN A 77 -15.85 -7.46 19.39
N LEU A 78 -17.11 -7.41 18.95
CA LEU A 78 -18.20 -8.19 19.54
C LEU A 78 -18.05 -9.68 19.22
N GLN A 79 -17.59 -10.01 18.02
CA GLN A 79 -17.36 -11.38 17.56
C GLN A 79 -16.02 -11.91 18.09
N LYS A 80 -15.96 -12.38 19.33
CA LYS A 80 -14.69 -12.77 19.96
C LYS A 80 -14.01 -13.94 19.26
N ASP A 81 -14.78 -14.96 18.92
CA ASP A 81 -14.24 -16.27 18.51
C ASP A 81 -14.52 -16.62 17.05
N ASP A 82 -14.80 -15.62 16.20
CA ASP A 82 -15.07 -15.81 14.76
C ASP A 82 -14.26 -14.84 13.88
N ASN A 83 -13.91 -15.25 12.65
CA ASN A 83 -13.23 -14.37 11.68
C ASN A 83 -13.96 -14.23 10.34
N TRP A 84 -15.21 -14.72 10.22
CA TRP A 84 -15.94 -14.73 8.95
C TRP A 84 -16.14 -13.32 8.35
N MET A 85 -16.02 -12.24 9.13
CA MET A 85 -16.10 -10.86 8.63
C MET A 85 -14.78 -10.33 8.02
N LEU A 86 -13.68 -11.09 8.03
CA LEU A 86 -12.39 -10.66 7.45
C LEU A 86 -12.44 -10.38 5.93
N PRO A 87 -13.18 -11.12 5.09
CA PRO A 87 -13.36 -10.78 3.68
C PRO A 87 -14.04 -9.42 3.51
N VAL A 88 -15.14 -9.16 4.24
CA VAL A 88 -15.83 -7.87 4.28
C VAL A 88 -14.87 -6.76 4.68
N MET A 89 -14.12 -6.95 5.77
CA MET A 89 -13.09 -6.01 6.26
C MET A 89 -12.07 -5.67 5.19
N SER A 90 -11.55 -6.68 4.49
CA SER A 90 -10.54 -6.48 3.46
C SER A 90 -11.03 -5.57 2.33
N VAL A 91 -12.31 -5.72 1.94
CA VAL A 91 -12.92 -4.90 0.89
C VAL A 91 -13.24 -3.49 1.38
N VAL A 92 -13.94 -3.34 2.52
CA VAL A 92 -14.37 -2.01 2.97
C VAL A 92 -13.19 -1.13 3.36
N CYS A 93 -12.11 -1.69 3.90
CA CYS A 93 -10.88 -0.97 4.23
C CYS A 93 -10.08 -0.58 2.99
N LEU A 94 -10.07 -1.42 1.95
CA LEU A 94 -9.50 -1.06 0.66
C LEU A 94 -10.26 0.12 0.05
N GLU A 95 -11.59 0.06 0.05
CA GLU A 95 -12.47 1.08 -0.52
C GLU A 95 -12.41 2.40 0.25
N LEU A 96 -12.30 2.34 1.58
CA LEU A 96 -12.03 3.53 2.41
C LEU A 96 -10.76 4.26 1.94
N ARG A 97 -9.66 3.54 1.70
CA ARG A 97 -8.42 4.15 1.20
C ARG A 97 -8.61 4.78 -0.19
N LEU A 98 -9.36 4.12 -1.09
CA LEU A 98 -9.60 4.66 -2.43
C LEU A 98 -10.44 5.93 -2.37
N LEU A 99 -11.50 5.95 -1.57
CA LEU A 99 -12.34 7.13 -1.36
C LEU A 99 -11.58 8.26 -0.66
N ALA A 100 -10.70 7.94 0.29
CA ALA A 100 -9.82 8.94 0.92
C ALA A 100 -8.93 9.63 -0.12
N ILE A 101 -8.37 8.88 -1.08
CA ILE A 101 -7.58 9.43 -2.18
C ILE A 101 -8.44 10.33 -3.08
N GLN A 102 -9.67 9.91 -3.39
CA GLN A 102 -10.59 10.70 -4.23
C GLN A 102 -10.96 12.01 -3.54
N ALA A 103 -11.36 11.96 -2.26
CA ALA A 103 -11.70 13.14 -1.47
C ALA A 103 -10.51 14.11 -1.30
N GLU A 104 -9.30 13.59 -1.13
CA GLU A 104 -8.08 14.40 -1.05
C GLU A 104 -7.80 15.14 -2.38
N ASN A 105 -8.07 14.51 -3.53
CA ASN A 105 -7.86 15.13 -4.84
C ASN A 105 -8.89 16.22 -5.17
N THR A 106 -10.08 16.19 -4.56
CA THR A 106 -11.14 17.18 -4.80
C THR A 106 -11.13 18.35 -3.81
N LYS A 107 -10.28 18.31 -2.78
CA LYS A 107 -10.17 19.40 -1.80
C LYS A 107 -9.64 20.69 -2.46
N SER A 108 -10.14 21.82 -1.97
CA SER A 108 -9.60 23.14 -2.32
C SER A 108 -8.13 23.24 -1.89
N LYS A 109 -7.32 23.98 -2.66
CA LYS A 109 -5.87 24.18 -2.42
C LYS A 109 -5.54 24.76 -1.03
N ASN A 110 -6.52 25.31 -0.33
CA ASN A 110 -6.34 25.92 1.00
C ASN A 110 -6.44 24.92 2.17
N THR A 111 -6.76 23.64 1.92
CA THR A 111 -6.81 22.63 2.98
C THR A 111 -5.44 21.96 3.15
N LYS A 112 -5.09 21.61 4.39
CA LYS A 112 -3.85 20.89 4.72
C LYS A 112 -3.77 19.57 3.91
N PRO A 113 -2.76 19.40 3.04
CA PRO A 113 -2.60 18.15 2.29
C PRO A 113 -2.39 16.94 3.22
N GLY A 114 -3.04 15.84 2.89
CA GLY A 114 -2.93 14.56 3.58
C GLY A 114 -3.82 14.40 4.80
N GLU A 115 -4.63 15.40 5.16
CA GLU A 115 -5.51 15.34 6.34
C GLU A 115 -6.57 14.22 6.23
N VAL A 116 -7.15 14.01 5.04
CA VAL A 116 -8.14 12.92 4.86
C VAL A 116 -7.45 11.57 4.98
N LEU A 117 -6.25 11.46 4.42
CA LEU A 117 -5.42 10.27 4.49
C LEU A 117 -4.96 9.96 5.92
N GLU A 118 -4.66 10.97 6.74
CA GLU A 118 -4.37 10.81 8.18
C GLU A 118 -5.57 10.20 8.92
N LYS A 119 -6.78 10.77 8.74
CA LYS A 119 -8.03 10.25 9.31
C LYS A 119 -8.35 8.83 8.82
N CYS A 120 -8.07 8.55 7.54
CA CYS A 120 -8.23 7.22 6.96
C CYS A 120 -7.31 6.20 7.65
N ALA A 121 -6.05 6.56 7.88
CA ALA A 121 -5.10 5.70 8.58
C ALA A 121 -5.54 5.42 10.03
N GLU A 122 -6.06 6.41 10.75
CA GLU A 122 -6.61 6.21 12.10
C GLU A 122 -7.77 5.21 12.12
N CYS A 123 -8.66 5.29 11.14
CA CYS A 123 -9.78 4.35 11.00
C CYS A 123 -9.29 2.92 10.70
N LEU A 124 -8.35 2.76 9.77
CA LEU A 124 -7.71 1.47 9.46
C LEU A 124 -6.94 0.89 10.66
N MET A 125 -6.29 1.74 11.46
CA MET A 125 -5.62 1.35 12.69
C MET A 125 -6.59 0.77 13.73
N GLY A 126 -7.84 1.22 13.75
CA GLY A 126 -8.91 0.63 14.56
C GLY A 126 -9.08 -0.86 14.30
N CYS A 127 -9.34 -1.24 13.04
CA CYS A 127 -9.44 -2.65 12.65
C CYS A 127 -8.15 -3.44 12.93
N PHE A 128 -6.99 -2.83 12.68
CA PHE A 128 -5.69 -3.48 12.89
C PHE A 128 -5.49 -3.84 14.35
N ARG A 129 -5.83 -2.95 15.28
CA ARG A 129 -5.71 -3.20 16.73
C ARG A 129 -6.60 -4.37 17.16
N VAL A 130 -7.81 -4.49 16.62
CA VAL A 130 -8.71 -5.62 16.88
C VAL A 130 -8.08 -6.93 16.43
N CYS A 131 -7.57 -6.98 15.19
CA CYS A 131 -6.94 -8.19 14.64
C CYS A 131 -5.65 -8.55 15.39
N ALA A 132 -4.83 -7.57 15.76
CA ALA A 132 -3.55 -7.81 16.44
C ALA A 132 -3.74 -8.26 17.90
N ALA A 133 -4.79 -7.77 18.57
CA ALA A 133 -5.11 -8.12 19.95
C ALA A 133 -5.75 -9.50 20.10
N ASP A 134 -6.19 -10.13 19.01
CA ASP A 134 -6.83 -11.44 19.04
C ASP A 134 -5.81 -12.55 19.34
N ASN A 135 -5.74 -12.96 20.60
CA ASN A 135 -4.77 -13.92 21.12
C ASN A 135 -5.40 -15.15 21.77
N ARG A 136 -6.73 -15.27 21.75
CA ARG A 136 -7.49 -16.35 22.40
C ARG A 136 -8.15 -17.31 21.42
N SER A 137 -8.34 -16.88 20.18
CA SER A 137 -8.97 -17.68 19.14
C SER A 137 -8.05 -18.81 18.67
N SER A 138 -8.66 -19.87 18.14
CA SER A 138 -7.97 -20.92 17.40
C SER A 138 -7.24 -20.35 16.18
N GLU A 139 -6.35 -21.13 15.57
CA GLU A 139 -5.72 -20.74 14.30
C GLU A 139 -6.76 -20.58 13.17
N GLU A 140 -7.82 -21.39 13.16
CA GLU A 140 -8.87 -21.35 12.13
C GLU A 140 -9.74 -20.10 12.27
N ASP A 141 -10.00 -19.66 13.50
CA ASP A 141 -10.96 -18.59 13.80
C ASP A 141 -10.31 -17.24 14.10
N THR A 142 -8.97 -17.16 14.10
CA THR A 142 -8.29 -15.92 14.47
C THR A 142 -8.48 -14.81 13.43
N LYS A 143 -8.67 -13.59 13.93
CA LYS A 143 -8.68 -12.34 13.15
C LYS A 143 -7.27 -11.92 12.73
N ARG A 144 -6.21 -12.54 13.28
CA ARG A 144 -4.83 -12.24 12.89
C ARG A 144 -4.56 -12.47 11.39
N TRP A 145 -5.35 -13.32 10.73
CA TRP A 145 -5.36 -13.48 9.27
C TRP A 145 -5.63 -12.16 8.52
N GLY A 146 -6.36 -11.23 9.14
CA GLY A 146 -6.66 -9.91 8.58
C GLY A 146 -5.52 -8.89 8.67
N MET A 147 -4.47 -9.14 9.48
CA MET A 147 -3.45 -8.14 9.77
C MET A 147 -2.70 -7.67 8.53
N LEU A 148 -2.27 -8.59 7.66
CA LEU A 148 -1.45 -8.22 6.50
C LEU A 148 -2.22 -7.41 5.47
N ALA A 149 -3.52 -7.69 5.29
CA ALA A 149 -4.38 -6.91 4.41
C ALA A 149 -4.47 -5.44 4.88
N LEU A 150 -4.68 -5.23 6.18
CA LEU A 150 -4.75 -3.90 6.81
C LEU A 150 -3.42 -3.17 6.76
N VAL A 151 -2.31 -3.85 7.13
CA VAL A 151 -0.96 -3.28 7.07
C VAL A 151 -0.62 -2.84 5.64
N ASN A 152 -0.99 -3.61 4.63
CA ASN A 152 -0.79 -3.21 3.24
C ASN A 152 -1.57 -1.94 2.85
N GLN A 153 -2.78 -1.71 3.39
CA GLN A 153 -3.49 -0.45 3.16
C GLN A 153 -2.81 0.72 3.92
N LEU A 154 -2.43 0.50 5.18
CA LEU A 154 -1.74 1.50 6.01
C LEU A 154 -0.40 1.93 5.40
N LEU A 155 0.42 0.99 4.92
CA LEU A 155 1.67 1.29 4.22
C LEU A 155 1.42 2.15 2.97
N LYS A 156 0.40 1.82 2.16
CA LYS A 156 0.02 2.65 1.00
C LYS A 156 -0.34 4.08 1.40
N VAL A 157 -1.01 4.27 2.53
CA VAL A 157 -1.36 5.59 3.06
C VAL A 157 -0.11 6.32 3.55
N TYR A 158 0.68 5.71 4.44
CA TYR A 158 1.85 6.35 5.05
C TYR A 158 2.95 6.71 4.06
N PHE A 159 3.17 5.89 3.03
CA PHE A 159 4.08 6.27 1.94
C PHE A 159 3.55 7.45 1.12
N ARG A 160 2.22 7.58 0.96
CA ARG A 160 1.61 8.69 0.22
C ARG A 160 1.69 10.01 0.97
N ILE A 161 1.55 10.00 2.30
CA ILE A 161 1.68 11.19 3.15
C ILE A 161 3.09 11.39 3.73
N ASN A 162 4.08 10.64 3.25
CA ASN A 162 5.48 10.69 3.68
C ASN A 162 5.70 10.53 5.21
N LYS A 163 4.88 9.72 5.89
CA LYS A 163 5.03 9.40 7.33
C LYS A 163 5.67 8.03 7.54
N LEU A 164 6.86 7.83 6.96
CA LEU A 164 7.54 6.52 6.94
C LEU A 164 7.87 5.96 8.33
N HIS A 165 8.11 6.82 9.33
CA HIS A 165 8.37 6.39 10.70
C HIS A 165 7.22 5.56 11.32
N LEU A 166 5.98 5.77 10.86
CA LEU A 166 4.79 5.02 11.31
C LEU A 166 4.73 3.60 10.73
N CYS A 167 5.55 3.27 9.73
CA CYS A 167 5.63 1.92 9.18
C CYS A 167 6.32 0.95 10.15
N LYS A 168 7.30 1.41 10.95
CA LYS A 168 8.14 0.53 11.78
C LYS A 168 7.34 -0.32 12.79
N PRO A 169 6.36 0.22 13.54
CA PRO A 169 5.53 -0.60 14.43
C PRO A 169 4.71 -1.67 13.69
N LEU A 170 4.16 -1.34 12.52
CA LEU A 170 3.36 -2.26 11.71
C LEU A 170 4.22 -3.41 11.15
N ILE A 171 5.43 -3.08 10.70
CA ILE A 171 6.41 -4.05 10.20
C ILE A 171 6.73 -5.06 11.31
N ARG A 172 7.07 -4.56 12.52
CA ARG A 172 7.36 -5.43 13.67
C ARG A 172 6.20 -6.36 14.01
N ALA A 173 4.97 -5.86 14.01
CA ALA A 173 3.80 -6.66 14.34
C ALA A 173 3.56 -7.82 13.35
N ILE A 174 3.86 -7.61 12.06
CA ILE A 174 3.80 -8.69 11.05
C ILE A 174 4.98 -9.64 11.21
N ASP A 175 6.20 -9.13 11.37
CA ASP A 175 7.41 -9.96 11.49
C ASP A 175 7.41 -10.83 12.76
N SER A 176 6.76 -10.37 13.84
CA SER A 176 6.56 -11.12 15.08
C SER A 176 5.38 -12.09 15.03
N SER A 177 4.54 -12.06 13.98
CA SER A 177 3.40 -12.96 13.85
C SER A 177 3.83 -14.36 13.43
N ILE A 178 3.25 -15.37 14.08
CA ILE A 178 3.43 -16.78 13.70
C ILE A 178 2.87 -17.08 12.30
N TYR A 179 1.96 -16.24 11.79
CA TYR A 179 1.29 -16.41 10.49
C TYR A 179 2.02 -15.72 9.33
N LYS A 180 3.16 -15.06 9.57
CA LYS A 180 3.85 -14.20 8.58
C LYS A 180 4.13 -14.88 7.23
N ASP A 181 4.37 -16.19 7.24
CA ASP A 181 4.67 -16.97 6.03
C ASP A 181 3.44 -17.64 5.41
N HIS A 182 2.33 -17.71 6.14
CA HIS A 182 1.07 -18.31 5.72
C HIS A 182 0.11 -17.32 5.04
N PHE A 183 0.35 -16.01 5.17
CA PHE A 183 -0.46 -15.03 4.46
C PHE A 183 -0.41 -15.23 2.94
N PRO A 184 -1.47 -14.84 2.20
CA PRO A 184 -1.51 -14.98 0.75
C PRO A 184 -0.30 -14.33 0.06
N LEU A 185 0.28 -15.03 -0.93
CA LEU A 185 1.51 -14.59 -1.60
C LEU A 185 1.41 -13.16 -2.16
N ALA A 186 0.27 -12.80 -2.77
CA ALA A 186 0.04 -11.47 -3.31
C ALA A 186 0.12 -10.36 -2.23
N GLN A 187 -0.34 -10.65 -1.01
CA GLN A 187 -0.22 -9.73 0.11
C GLN A 187 1.22 -9.65 0.63
N ARG A 188 1.93 -10.79 0.70
CA ARG A 188 3.36 -10.84 1.08
C ARG A 188 4.23 -10.05 0.09
N VAL A 189 3.99 -10.16 -1.22
CA VAL A 189 4.68 -9.38 -2.26
C VAL A 189 4.48 -7.88 -2.05
N THR A 190 3.24 -7.45 -1.80
CA THR A 190 2.93 -6.03 -1.54
C THR A 190 3.65 -5.54 -0.28
N TYR A 191 3.62 -6.32 0.79
CA TYR A 191 4.28 -5.99 2.04
C TYR A 191 5.79 -5.86 1.85
N LYS A 192 6.44 -6.87 1.27
CA LYS A 192 7.89 -6.89 1.04
C LYS A 192 8.36 -5.74 0.15
N PHE A 193 7.56 -5.34 -0.85
CA PHE A 193 7.82 -4.13 -1.63
C PHE A 193 7.93 -2.87 -0.75
N PHE A 194 6.97 -2.63 0.15
CA PHE A 194 7.00 -1.46 1.02
C PHE A 194 8.07 -1.55 2.11
N VAL A 195 8.29 -2.71 2.71
CA VAL A 195 9.36 -2.90 3.71
C VAL A 195 10.73 -2.70 3.09
N GLY A 196 10.94 -3.22 1.88
CA GLY A 196 12.18 -3.01 1.13
C GLY A 196 12.44 -1.53 0.82
N ARG A 197 11.41 -0.77 0.42
CA ARG A 197 11.50 0.68 0.26
C ARG A 197 11.80 1.40 1.57
N ASN A 198 11.18 1.00 2.69
CA ASN A 198 11.48 1.58 4.00
C ASN A 198 12.95 1.36 4.38
N ALA A 199 13.45 0.12 4.21
CA ALA A 199 14.85 -0.22 4.47
C ALA A 199 15.82 0.56 3.58
N MET A 200 15.46 0.77 2.30
CA MET A 200 16.23 1.61 1.37
C MET A 200 16.37 3.05 1.89
N PHE A 201 15.27 3.66 2.36
CA PHE A 201 15.32 5.02 2.94
C PHE A 201 16.10 5.09 4.26
N ASP A 202 16.01 4.05 5.09
CA ASP A 202 16.86 3.87 6.28
C ASP A 202 18.33 3.53 5.93
N SER A 203 18.70 3.50 4.64
CA SER A 203 20.04 3.13 4.13
C SER A 203 20.50 1.72 4.48
N ASN A 204 19.59 0.85 4.91
CA ASN A 204 19.85 -0.59 5.09
C ASN A 204 19.67 -1.32 3.75
N TYR A 205 20.67 -1.17 2.87
CA TYR A 205 20.59 -1.67 1.49
C TYR A 205 20.57 -3.20 1.39
N ARG A 206 21.16 -3.92 2.35
CA ARG A 206 21.14 -5.40 2.34
C ARG A 206 19.73 -5.92 2.56
N SER A 207 19.05 -5.45 3.61
CA SER A 207 17.65 -5.83 3.85
C SER A 207 16.72 -5.30 2.75
N ALA A 208 16.99 -4.10 2.22
CA ALA A 208 16.24 -3.59 1.07
C ALA A 208 16.36 -4.52 -0.15
N ASP A 209 17.55 -5.04 -0.44
CA ASP A 209 17.80 -5.97 -1.53
C ASP A 209 17.03 -7.29 -1.34
N GLU A 210 17.11 -7.88 -0.16
CA GLU A 210 16.41 -9.12 0.19
C GLU A 210 14.89 -8.98 -0.02
N TYR A 211 14.29 -7.91 0.52
CA TYR A 211 12.85 -7.69 0.43
C TYR A 211 12.38 -7.34 -0.99
N LEU A 212 13.10 -6.48 -1.70
CA LEU A 212 12.73 -6.09 -3.06
C LEU A 212 12.99 -7.22 -4.07
N THR A 213 14.03 -8.03 -3.86
CA THR A 213 14.28 -9.25 -4.65
C THR A 213 13.14 -10.24 -4.46
N PHE A 214 12.75 -10.53 -3.22
CA PHE A 214 11.59 -11.39 -2.93
C PHE A 214 10.34 -10.87 -3.65
N ALA A 215 10.05 -9.57 -3.54
CA ALA A 215 8.89 -8.97 -4.18
C ALA A 215 8.95 -9.13 -5.71
N PHE A 216 10.10 -8.92 -6.34
CA PHE A 216 10.27 -9.03 -7.78
C PHE A 216 10.07 -10.45 -8.31
N GLU A 217 10.69 -11.43 -7.63
CA GLU A 217 10.66 -12.84 -8.01
C GLU A 217 9.27 -13.45 -7.87
N HIS A 218 8.57 -13.12 -6.77
CA HIS A 218 7.24 -13.65 -6.49
C HIS A 218 6.10 -12.82 -7.09
N CYS A 219 6.40 -11.64 -7.65
CA CYS A 219 5.39 -10.87 -8.40
C CYS A 219 4.98 -11.62 -9.67
N HIS A 220 3.67 -11.70 -9.91
CA HIS A 220 3.11 -12.41 -11.04
C HIS A 220 3.70 -11.94 -12.38
N LYS A 221 4.03 -12.89 -13.26
CA LYS A 221 4.71 -12.63 -14.54
C LYS A 221 3.95 -11.69 -15.49
N GLN A 222 2.62 -11.70 -15.45
CA GLN A 222 1.78 -10.81 -16.26
C GLN A 222 1.63 -9.40 -15.64
N SER A 223 2.04 -9.20 -14.39
CA SER A 223 1.95 -7.89 -13.71
C SER A 223 3.16 -7.00 -14.07
N ALA A 224 3.35 -6.71 -15.36
CA ALA A 224 4.49 -5.96 -15.88
C ALA A 224 4.68 -4.59 -15.20
N LYS A 225 3.57 -3.87 -14.93
CA LYS A 225 3.59 -2.58 -14.21
C LYS A 225 4.17 -2.73 -12.78
N ASN A 226 3.77 -3.77 -12.06
CA ASN A 226 4.26 -4.02 -10.70
C ASN A 226 5.74 -4.45 -10.71
N LYS A 227 6.14 -5.32 -11.65
CA LYS A 227 7.55 -5.70 -11.80
C LYS A 227 8.43 -4.50 -12.14
N ARG A 228 8.00 -3.63 -13.06
CA ARG A 228 8.69 -2.37 -13.37
C ARG A 228 8.82 -1.51 -12.12
N LEU A 229 7.72 -1.32 -11.38
CA LEU A 229 7.73 -0.51 -10.16
C LEU A 229 8.71 -1.07 -9.10
N ILE A 230 8.74 -2.39 -8.90
CA ILE A 230 9.69 -3.02 -7.96
C ILE A 230 11.13 -2.77 -8.43
N LEU A 231 11.41 -2.95 -9.72
CA LEU A 231 12.74 -2.73 -10.30
C LEU A 231 13.22 -1.27 -10.18
N THR A 232 12.32 -0.29 -10.28
CA THR A 232 12.65 1.13 -10.07
C THR A 232 13.34 1.37 -8.72
N TYR A 233 13.01 0.58 -7.68
CA TYR A 233 13.66 0.65 -6.37
C TYR A 233 14.79 -0.37 -6.21
N LEU A 234 14.65 -1.58 -6.78
CA LEU A 234 15.65 -2.65 -6.63
C LEU A 234 16.96 -2.33 -7.37
N ILE A 235 16.89 -1.72 -8.56
CA ILE A 235 18.07 -1.39 -9.36
C ILE A 235 19.05 -0.49 -8.59
N PRO A 236 18.64 0.70 -8.09
CA PRO A 236 19.58 1.57 -7.38
C PRO A 236 20.10 0.92 -6.09
N VAL A 237 19.30 0.10 -5.39
CA VAL A 237 19.75 -0.68 -4.23
C VAL A 237 20.86 -1.67 -4.62
N LYS A 238 20.66 -2.47 -5.67
CA LYS A 238 21.68 -3.41 -6.16
C LYS A 238 22.94 -2.68 -6.64
N MET A 239 22.79 -1.53 -7.32
CA MET A 239 23.92 -0.70 -7.74
C MET A 239 24.73 -0.20 -6.54
N LEU A 240 24.07 0.26 -5.47
CA LEU A 240 24.73 0.68 -4.22
C LEU A 240 25.50 -0.47 -3.53
N LEU A 241 25.04 -1.71 -3.71
CA LEU A 241 25.73 -2.92 -3.27
C LEU A 241 26.83 -3.37 -4.25
N GLY A 242 27.02 -2.68 -5.37
CA GLY A 242 28.05 -2.96 -6.37
C GLY A 242 27.61 -3.85 -7.54
N PHE A 243 26.33 -4.21 -7.62
CA PHE A 243 25.78 -5.03 -8.71
C PHE A 243 25.12 -4.15 -9.77
N MET A 244 25.63 -4.22 -11.00
CA MET A 244 25.08 -3.45 -12.12
C MET A 244 24.04 -4.25 -12.88
N PRO A 245 22.87 -3.67 -13.25
CA PRO A 245 21.88 -4.34 -14.09
C PRO A 245 22.42 -4.61 -15.51
N LYS A 246 21.87 -5.66 -16.14
CA LYS A 246 22.09 -5.93 -17.57
C LYS A 246 21.22 -5.00 -18.42
N LYS A 247 21.72 -4.54 -19.57
CA LYS A 247 20.97 -3.68 -20.50
C LYS A 247 19.63 -4.31 -20.93
N SER A 248 19.64 -5.60 -21.26
CA SER A 248 18.44 -6.35 -21.65
C SER A 248 17.33 -6.39 -20.59
N LEU A 249 17.70 -6.33 -19.30
CA LEU A 249 16.72 -6.22 -18.21
C LEU A 249 16.03 -4.84 -18.24
N LEU A 250 16.81 -3.78 -18.45
CA LEU A 250 16.30 -2.40 -18.51
C LEU A 250 15.39 -2.21 -19.72
N GLU A 251 15.79 -2.71 -20.89
CA GLU A 251 14.98 -2.69 -22.12
C GLU A 251 13.66 -3.43 -21.90
N LYS A 252 13.69 -4.64 -21.32
CA LYS A 252 12.49 -5.46 -21.06
C LYS A 252 11.44 -4.75 -20.20
N TYR A 253 11.86 -3.95 -19.23
CA TYR A 253 10.95 -3.27 -18.30
C TYR A 253 10.84 -1.76 -18.53
N ASN A 254 11.38 -1.24 -19.63
CA ASN A 254 11.40 0.18 -19.98
C ASN A 254 11.96 1.05 -18.83
N LEU A 255 13.22 0.78 -18.47
CA LEU A 255 13.96 1.44 -17.39
C LEU A 255 15.35 1.92 -17.88
N MET A 256 15.39 2.44 -19.10
CA MET A 256 16.64 2.85 -19.77
C MET A 256 17.28 4.08 -19.14
N GLU A 257 16.54 4.85 -18.34
CA GLU A 257 17.05 5.97 -17.54
C GLU A 257 18.19 5.56 -16.60
N PHE A 258 18.26 4.27 -16.24
CA PHE A 258 19.36 3.72 -15.43
C PHE A 258 20.59 3.33 -16.26
N TRP A 259 20.51 3.18 -17.58
CA TRP A 259 21.64 2.68 -18.37
C TRP A 259 22.81 3.65 -18.36
N ASP A 260 22.57 4.94 -18.58
CA ASP A 260 23.64 5.93 -18.57
C ASP A 260 24.26 6.12 -17.18
N LEU A 261 23.46 5.93 -16.10
CA LEU A 261 23.97 5.87 -14.73
C LEU A 261 24.92 4.69 -14.55
N VAL A 262 24.57 3.51 -15.06
CA VAL A 262 25.41 2.31 -14.98
C VAL A 262 26.75 2.55 -15.67
N GLU A 263 26.74 3.14 -16.86
CA GLU A 263 27.98 3.46 -17.57
C GLU A 263 28.86 4.45 -16.81
N ALA A 264 28.26 5.53 -16.29
CA ALA A 264 28.97 6.55 -15.54
C ALA A 264 29.61 5.97 -14.27
N VAL A 265 28.85 5.20 -13.49
CA VAL A 265 29.35 4.57 -12.25
C VAL A 265 30.47 3.56 -12.54
N LYS A 266 30.34 2.75 -13.60
CA LYS A 266 31.39 1.79 -13.99
C LYS A 266 32.70 2.48 -14.40
N LYS A 267 32.61 3.61 -15.10
CA LYS A 267 33.79 4.36 -15.57
C LYS A 267 34.39 5.28 -14.49
N GLY A 268 33.68 5.52 -13.39
CA GLY A 268 34.04 6.52 -12.40
C GLY A 268 33.87 7.96 -12.91
N ASP A 269 32.98 8.16 -13.89
CA ASP A 269 32.77 9.45 -14.54
C ASP A 269 31.71 10.27 -13.79
N LEU A 270 32.18 11.13 -12.90
CA LEU A 270 31.32 11.98 -12.06
C LEU A 270 30.55 13.02 -12.87
N ARG A 271 31.15 13.56 -13.94
CA ARG A 271 30.52 14.58 -14.80
C ARG A 271 29.37 13.97 -15.61
N LYS A 272 29.59 12.77 -16.17
CA LYS A 272 28.51 12.03 -16.85
C LYS A 272 27.40 11.70 -15.85
N LEU A 273 27.73 11.29 -14.63
CA LEU A 273 26.72 10.99 -13.60
C LEU A 273 25.84 12.20 -13.28
N GLU A 274 26.43 13.39 -13.09
CA GLU A 274 25.67 14.63 -12.87
C GLU A 274 24.78 14.98 -14.05
N THR A 275 25.28 14.83 -15.27
CA THR A 275 24.50 15.12 -16.48
C THR A 275 23.28 14.21 -16.59
N VAL A 276 23.45 12.90 -16.34
CA VAL A 276 22.36 11.91 -16.39
C VAL A 276 21.33 12.15 -15.27
N MET A 277 21.79 12.54 -14.09
CA MET A 277 20.89 12.91 -13.00
C MET A 277 20.01 14.12 -13.35
N THR A 278 20.57 15.12 -14.04
CA THR A 278 19.83 16.29 -14.53
C THR A 278 18.87 15.92 -15.66
N GLU A 279 19.32 15.13 -16.63
CA GLU A 279 18.51 14.71 -17.78
C GLU A 279 17.27 13.90 -17.37
N HIS A 280 17.41 13.04 -16.37
CA HIS A 280 16.33 12.17 -15.88
C HIS A 280 15.79 12.60 -14.50
N GLU A 281 15.98 13.86 -14.13
CA GLU A 281 15.59 14.41 -12.82
C GLU A 281 14.10 14.17 -12.54
N SER A 282 13.23 14.48 -13.49
CA SER A 282 11.77 14.32 -13.36
C SER A 282 11.36 12.87 -13.05
N PHE A 283 12.01 11.89 -13.67
CA PHE A 283 11.79 10.48 -13.41
C PHE A 283 12.24 10.10 -12.00
N PHE A 284 13.45 10.48 -11.59
CA PHE A 284 13.99 10.12 -10.28
C PHE A 284 13.26 10.81 -9.11
N ILE A 285 12.86 12.07 -9.28
CA ILE A 285 12.04 12.81 -8.31
C ILE A 285 10.64 12.20 -8.25
N GLY A 286 10.00 11.98 -9.40
CA GLY A 286 8.66 11.39 -9.46
C GLY A 286 8.59 9.98 -8.85
N ALA A 287 9.66 9.19 -8.99
CA ALA A 287 9.78 7.88 -8.35
C ALA A 287 10.19 7.94 -6.85
N GLY A 288 10.63 9.10 -6.37
CA GLY A 288 11.13 9.30 -5.00
C GLY A 288 12.47 8.62 -4.73
N ILE A 289 13.33 8.50 -5.74
CA ILE A 289 14.64 7.82 -5.66
C ILE A 289 15.82 8.73 -5.96
N TYR A 290 15.61 10.01 -6.26
CA TYR A 290 16.68 10.96 -6.60
C TYR A 290 17.83 10.94 -5.59
N LEU A 291 17.53 11.06 -4.30
CA LEU A 291 18.54 11.03 -3.23
C LEU A 291 19.23 9.67 -3.09
N ILE A 292 18.57 8.58 -3.50
CA ILE A 292 19.18 7.23 -3.47
C ILE A 292 20.17 7.09 -4.63
N VAL A 293 19.77 7.55 -5.82
CA VAL A 293 20.63 7.59 -7.01
C VAL A 293 21.84 8.50 -6.77
N GLU A 294 21.65 9.63 -6.11
CA GLU A 294 22.76 10.54 -5.78
C GLU A 294 23.87 9.85 -4.97
N LYS A 295 23.52 8.94 -4.05
CA LYS A 295 24.51 8.17 -3.28
C LYS A 295 25.40 7.29 -4.15
N LEU A 296 25.04 6.99 -5.39
CA LEU A 296 25.91 6.30 -6.35
C LEU A 296 27.15 7.12 -6.71
N LYS A 297 27.15 8.45 -6.50
CA LYS A 297 28.36 9.29 -6.64
C LYS A 297 29.52 8.74 -5.80
N LEU A 298 29.25 8.26 -4.58
CA LEU A 298 30.28 7.66 -3.71
C LEU A 298 30.94 6.43 -4.34
N LEU A 299 30.16 5.62 -5.07
CA LEU A 299 30.70 4.47 -5.80
C LEU A 299 31.51 4.90 -7.03
N ALA A 300 31.05 5.93 -7.74
CA ALA A 300 31.79 6.50 -8.86
C ALA A 300 33.14 7.07 -8.40
N TYR A 301 33.18 7.83 -7.29
CA TYR A 301 34.42 8.28 -6.65
C TYR A 301 35.34 7.12 -6.32
N ARG A 302 34.84 6.08 -5.65
CA ARG A 302 35.63 4.89 -5.32
C ARG A 302 36.22 4.23 -6.58
N ASN A 303 35.43 4.12 -7.64
CA ASN A 303 35.88 3.50 -8.90
C ASN A 303 36.89 4.39 -9.64
N LEU A 304 36.74 5.71 -9.58
CA LEU A 304 37.71 6.68 -10.09
C LEU A 304 39.05 6.54 -9.37
N PHE A 305 39.05 6.56 -8.03
CA PHE A 305 40.27 6.36 -7.24
C PHE A 305 40.88 4.98 -7.46
N LYS A 306 40.09 3.91 -7.63
CA LYS A 306 40.64 2.60 -8.01
C LYS A 306 41.31 2.59 -9.38
N LYS A 307 40.88 3.45 -10.31
CA LYS A 307 41.48 3.56 -11.64
C LYS A 307 42.80 4.35 -11.62
N PHE A 308 42.89 5.37 -10.77
CA PHE A 308 44.02 6.30 -10.71
C PHE A 308 44.97 6.09 -9.52
N GLY A 309 44.56 5.32 -8.51
CA GLY A 309 45.30 5.02 -7.27
C GLY A 309 46.11 3.73 -7.30
N TRP A 310 46.45 3.24 -8.51
CA TRP A 310 47.59 2.35 -8.73
C TRP A 310 48.70 3.17 -9.40
N LEU A 311 49.30 4.06 -8.61
CA LEU A 311 50.63 4.66 -8.75
C LEU A 311 51.24 4.60 -7.34
#